data_AF-A0A2P2ID79-F1
#
_entry.id   AF-A0A2P2ID79-F1
#
_cell.length_a   1.000
_cell.length_b   1.000
_cell.length_c   1.000
_cell.angle_alpha   90.00
_cell.angle_beta   90.00
_cell.angle_gamma   90.00
#
_symmetry.space_group_name_H-M   'P 1'
#
loop_
_entity.id
_entity.type
_entity.pdbx_description
1 polymer ?
#
loop_
_entity_poly.entity_id
_entity_poly.type
_entity_poly.pdbx_seq_one_letter_code
_entity_poly.pdbx_strand_id
1 'polypeptide(L)'
;MIYLRNMLLLVALLSIVPSSVPDELESHEYMKREHSLIKPYQGTGTSVPYWDFLGSTMVTANYIRLTGDIQSLKGALWNKVPCRVRYWEVQIQFKVHGRGKELFGDGFAFWYV
;
A
#
# COMPACT_ATOMS: atom_id res chain seq x y z
N MET A 1 -40.03 -36.00 3.71
CA MET A 1 -38.68 -36.01 4.33
C MET A 1 -37.51 -36.04 3.35
N ILE A 2 -37.63 -36.64 2.15
CA ILE A 2 -36.51 -36.78 1.19
C ILE A 2 -36.04 -35.43 0.62
N TYR A 3 -36.97 -34.53 0.26
CA TYR A 3 -36.64 -33.22 -0.30
C TYR A 3 -35.89 -32.30 0.68
N LEU A 4 -36.20 -32.37 1.98
CA LEU A 4 -35.53 -31.57 3.00
C LEU A 4 -34.07 -32.01 3.20
N ARG A 5 -33.81 -33.32 3.14
CA ARG A 5 -32.44 -33.87 3.21
C ARG A 5 -31.62 -33.48 1.99
N ASN A 6 -32.20 -33.50 0.79
CA ASN A 6 -31.52 -33.09 -0.43
C ASN A 6 -31.25 -31.57 -0.46
N MET A 7 -32.18 -30.76 0.07
CA MET A 7 -31.98 -29.30 0.22
C MET A 7 -30.85 -28.98 1.21
N LEU A 8 -30.81 -29.67 2.35
CA LEU A 8 -29.74 -29.52 3.34
C LEU A 8 -28.37 -29.95 2.80
N LEU A 9 -28.33 -31.04 2.01
CA LEU A 9 -27.11 -31.47 1.32
C LEU A 9 -26.63 -30.44 0.29
N LEU A 10 -27.54 -29.79 -0.44
CA LEU A 10 -27.20 -28.75 -1.41
C LEU A 10 -26.63 -27.49 -0.74
N VAL A 11 -27.21 -27.06 0.38
CA VAL A 11 -26.71 -25.94 1.19
C VAL A 11 -25.34 -26.26 1.80
N ALA A 12 -25.15 -27.48 2.30
CA ALA A 12 -23.85 -27.93 2.79
C ALA A 12 -22.79 -27.94 1.69
N LEU A 13 -23.13 -28.38 0.47
CA LEU A 13 -22.24 -28.34 -0.70
C LEU A 13 -21.86 -26.92 -1.13
N LEU A 14 -22.80 -25.96 -1.08
CA LEU A 14 -22.50 -24.54 -1.35
C LEU A 14 -21.66 -23.88 -0.25
N SER A 15 -21.74 -24.37 1.00
CA SER A 15 -20.97 -23.84 2.13
C SER A 15 -19.52 -24.36 2.18
N ILE A 16 -19.18 -25.35 1.36
CA ILE A 16 -17.83 -25.95 1.28
C ILE A 16 -16.94 -25.21 0.28
N VAL A 17 -17.46 -24.26 -0.51
CA VAL A 17 -16.62 -23.43 -1.38
C VAL A 17 -15.69 -22.62 -0.48
N PRO A 18 -14.38 -22.91 -0.44
CA PRO A 18 -13.45 -22.11 0.32
C PRO A 18 -13.40 -20.75 -0.37
N SER A 19 -13.79 -19.68 0.32
CA SER A 19 -13.59 -18.30 -0.15
C SER A 19 -12.11 -17.88 -0.12
N SER A 20 -11.18 -18.83 -0.01
CA SER A 20 -9.74 -18.60 0.04
C SER A 20 -9.18 -18.51 -1.37
N VAL A 21 -9.58 -17.49 -2.12
CA VAL A 21 -8.65 -16.92 -3.10
C VAL A 21 -7.57 -16.24 -2.24
N PRO A 22 -6.29 -16.63 -2.34
CA PRO A 22 -5.23 -15.91 -1.64
C PRO A 22 -5.16 -14.50 -2.24
N ASP A 23 -5.66 -13.51 -1.50
CA ASP A 23 -5.70 -12.09 -1.86
C ASP A 23 -4.31 -11.55 -2.30
N GLU A 24 -3.25 -12.16 -1.77
CA GLU A 24 -1.86 -11.86 -2.12
C GLU A 24 -1.46 -12.30 -3.54
N LEU A 25 -2.07 -13.36 -4.10
CA LEU A 25 -1.66 -13.86 -5.42
C LEU A 25 -2.25 -13.01 -6.57
N GLU A 26 -3.51 -12.56 -6.44
CA GLU A 26 -4.16 -11.71 -7.45
C GLU A 26 -3.56 -10.29 -7.49
N SER A 27 -3.25 -9.71 -6.34
CA SER A 27 -2.68 -8.36 -6.26
C SER A 27 -1.30 -8.24 -6.92
N HIS A 28 -0.50 -9.30 -6.89
CA HIS A 28 0.83 -9.32 -7.53
C HIS A 28 0.76 -9.35 -9.06
N GLU A 29 -0.29 -9.94 -9.66
CA GLU A 29 -0.42 -10.05 -11.11
C GLU A 29 -0.73 -8.70 -11.78
N TYR A 30 -1.47 -7.82 -11.09
CA TYR A 30 -1.89 -6.52 -11.63
C TYR A 30 -1.01 -5.33 -11.17
N MET A 31 -0.02 -5.58 -10.32
CA MET A 31 0.83 -4.55 -9.76
C MET A 31 1.64 -3.81 -10.84
N LYS A 32 1.53 -2.48 -10.86
CA LYS A 32 2.29 -1.61 -11.77
C LYS A 32 3.60 -1.19 -11.14
N ARG A 33 4.73 -1.73 -11.62
CA ARG A 33 6.06 -1.50 -11.04
C ARG A 33 6.45 -0.03 -11.04
N GLU A 34 6.15 0.67 -12.12
CA GLU A 34 6.43 2.10 -12.32
C GLU A 34 5.66 3.01 -11.35
N HIS A 35 4.55 2.54 -10.77
CA HIS A 35 3.74 3.25 -9.78
C HIS A 35 3.85 2.64 -8.37
N SER A 36 4.82 1.77 -8.14
CA SER A 36 4.99 1.06 -6.86
C SER A 36 6.29 1.44 -6.17
N LEU A 37 6.27 1.44 -4.83
CA LEU A 37 7.44 1.51 -3.97
C LEU A 37 7.51 0.20 -3.18
N ILE A 38 8.54 -0.62 -3.44
CA ILE A 38 8.73 -1.90 -2.75
C ILE A 38 10.18 -2.00 -2.30
N LYS A 39 10.38 -2.51 -1.08
CA LYS A 39 11.71 -2.77 -0.52
C LYS A 39 12.55 -3.68 -1.45
N PRO A 40 13.87 -3.50 -1.49
CA PRO A 40 14.62 -2.41 -0.87
C PRO A 40 14.45 -1.10 -1.64
N TYR A 41 14.21 0.02 -0.93
CA TYR A 41 14.04 1.35 -1.55
C TYR A 41 15.36 2.03 -1.92
N GLN A 42 16.47 1.29 -1.95
CA GLN A 42 17.76 1.77 -2.43
C GLN A 42 18.18 0.82 -3.54
N GLY A 43 18.23 1.32 -4.78
CA GLY A 43 18.83 0.59 -5.89
C GLY A 43 20.36 0.59 -5.81
N THR A 44 21.02 0.08 -6.84
CA THR A 44 22.46 0.30 -7.08
C THR A 44 22.71 1.79 -7.41
N GLY A 45 22.65 2.64 -6.40
CA GLY A 45 22.77 4.11 -6.51
C GLY A 45 21.92 4.87 -5.47
N THR A 46 21.92 6.20 -5.54
CA THR A 46 21.20 7.09 -4.60
C THR A 46 19.73 7.34 -4.97
N SER A 47 19.22 6.78 -6.08
CA SER A 47 17.90 7.12 -6.63
C SER A 47 17.01 5.89 -6.79
N VAL A 48 15.72 6.03 -6.44
CA VAL A 48 14.68 5.05 -6.73
C VAL A 48 14.10 5.35 -8.11
N PRO A 49 14.04 4.38 -9.04
CA PRO A 49 13.45 4.58 -10.35
C PRO A 49 12.01 5.11 -10.26
N TYR A 50 11.60 5.96 -11.21
CA TYR A 50 10.25 6.54 -11.33
C TYR A 50 9.78 7.47 -10.23
N TRP A 51 10.51 7.59 -9.12
CA TRP A 51 10.10 8.43 -7.99
C TRP A 51 11.08 9.59 -7.79
N ASP A 52 10.53 10.75 -7.47
CA ASP A 52 11.29 11.92 -7.02
C ASP A 52 11.03 12.15 -5.53
N PHE A 53 12.07 12.56 -4.81
CA PHE A 53 12.03 12.81 -3.37
C PHE A 53 12.34 14.29 -3.12
N LEU A 54 11.53 14.92 -2.27
CA LEU A 54 11.52 16.37 -2.08
C LEU A 54 11.53 16.72 -0.58
N GLY A 55 12.05 17.90 -0.27
CA GLY A 55 12.05 18.46 1.09
C GLY A 55 12.85 17.60 2.07
N SER A 56 12.26 17.34 3.25
CA SER A 56 12.87 16.57 4.34
C SER A 56 12.89 15.05 4.15
N THR A 57 12.51 14.55 2.98
CA THR A 57 12.30 13.11 2.76
C THR A 57 13.63 12.35 2.83
N MET A 58 13.67 11.30 3.64
CA MET A 58 14.83 10.42 3.79
C MET A 58 14.50 9.02 3.28
N VAL A 59 15.40 8.45 2.48
CA VAL A 59 15.25 7.11 1.90
C VAL A 59 16.26 6.15 2.52
N THR A 60 15.77 5.04 3.05
CA THR A 60 16.58 3.92 3.54
C THR A 60 16.22 2.65 2.78
N ALA A 61 17.00 1.59 2.89
CA ALA A 61 16.64 0.30 2.29
C ALA A 61 15.28 -0.23 2.77
N ASN A 62 14.87 0.08 4.01
CA ASN A 62 13.70 -0.53 4.66
C ASN A 62 12.48 0.37 4.74
N TYR A 63 12.64 1.69 4.70
CA TYR A 63 11.52 2.63 4.76
C TYR A 63 11.90 3.97 4.13
N ILE A 64 10.87 4.68 3.67
CA ILE A 64 10.95 6.08 3.29
C ILE A 64 10.28 6.88 4.40
N ARG A 65 10.95 7.91 4.88
CA ARG A 65 10.44 8.81 5.92
C ARG A 65 10.23 10.19 5.31
N LEU A 66 8.98 10.64 5.24
CA LEU A 66 8.63 11.98 4.74
C LEU A 66 9.15 13.07 5.70
N THR A 67 8.86 12.92 7.00
CA THR A 67 9.26 13.87 8.04
C THR A 67 9.80 13.12 9.28
N GLY A 68 10.78 13.71 9.96
CA GLY A 68 11.21 13.26 11.28
C GLY A 68 10.30 13.80 12.39
N ASP A 69 10.50 13.29 13.61
CA ASP A 69 9.86 13.80 14.83
C ASP A 69 10.54 15.09 15.30
N ILE A 70 10.52 16.10 14.43
CA ILE A 70 11.01 17.47 14.66
C ILE A 70 10.05 18.45 13.98
N GLN A 71 9.93 19.65 14.54
CA GLN A 71 8.96 20.65 14.10
C GLN A 71 9.26 21.21 12.70
N SER A 72 8.21 21.72 12.05
CA SER A 72 8.29 22.53 10.81
C SER A 72 8.91 21.82 9.61
N LEU A 73 8.71 20.50 9.50
CA LEU A 73 9.15 19.73 8.35
C LEU A 73 8.08 19.56 7.29
N LYS A 74 8.54 19.53 6.03
CA LYS A 74 7.73 19.18 4.87
C LYS A 74 8.57 18.27 3.98
N GLY A 75 8.09 17.05 3.78
CA GLY A 75 8.66 16.10 2.83
C GLY A 75 7.58 15.60 1.90
N ALA A 76 7.97 15.31 0.67
CA ALA A 76 7.11 14.71 -0.32
C ALA A 76 7.90 13.72 -1.16
N LEU A 77 7.16 12.78 -1.76
CA LEU A 77 7.63 11.96 -2.85
C LEU A 77 6.58 11.97 -3.95
N TRP A 78 7.03 11.89 -5.19
CA TRP A 78 6.15 12.01 -6.36
C TRP A 78 6.51 11.00 -7.43
N ASN A 79 5.50 10.39 -8.04
CA ASN A 79 5.72 9.51 -9.18
C ASN A 79 5.89 10.33 -10.46
N LYS A 80 6.97 10.09 -11.21
CA LYS A 80 7.26 10.77 -12.47
C LYS A 80 6.38 10.31 -13.63
N VAL A 81 5.81 9.11 -13.52
CA VAL A 81 5.06 8.48 -14.60
C VAL A 81 3.56 8.73 -14.37
N PRO A 82 2.83 9.35 -15.32
CA PRO A 82 1.39 9.50 -15.18
C PRO A 82 0.69 8.14 -15.17
N CYS A 83 -0.20 7.90 -14.21
CA CYS A 83 -1.02 6.69 -14.19
C CYS A 83 -2.19 6.81 -15.18
N ARG A 84 -2.14 6.00 -16.24
CA ARG A 84 -3.15 5.94 -17.32
C ARG A 84 -4.12 4.76 -17.15
N VAL A 85 -4.03 4.05 -16.04
CA VAL A 85 -4.88 2.88 -15.76
C VAL A 85 -6.27 3.37 -15.37
N ARG A 86 -7.31 2.85 -16.04
CA ARG A 86 -8.69 3.28 -15.83
C ARG A 86 -9.25 2.89 -14.45
N TYR A 87 -8.94 1.67 -14.02
CA TYR A 87 -9.37 1.11 -12.74
C TYR A 87 -8.12 0.70 -11.99
N TRP A 88 -7.90 1.33 -10.86
CA TRP A 88 -6.68 1.14 -10.09
C TRP A 88 -7.00 1.00 -8.61
N GLU A 89 -6.12 0.28 -7.93
CA GLU A 89 -6.08 0.18 -6.48
C GLU A 89 -4.68 0.61 -6.03
N VAL A 90 -4.60 1.25 -4.88
CA VAL A 90 -3.33 1.59 -4.22
C VAL A 90 -3.37 1.06 -2.80
N GLN A 91 -2.38 0.24 -2.46
CA GLN A 91 -2.16 -0.25 -1.10
C GLN A 91 -0.99 0.49 -0.47
N ILE A 92 -1.23 1.20 0.64
CA ILE A 92 -0.21 2.02 1.31
C ILE A 92 0.09 1.43 2.68
N GLN A 93 1.30 0.88 2.83
CA GLN A 93 1.84 0.51 4.13
C GLN A 93 2.56 1.72 4.74
N PHE A 94 2.01 2.30 5.80
CA PHE A 94 2.57 3.47 6.45
C PHE A 94 2.67 3.30 7.97
N LYS A 95 3.47 4.16 8.60
CA LYS A 95 3.55 4.28 10.05
C LYS A 95 3.73 5.74 10.42
N VAL A 96 2.80 6.28 11.22
CA VAL A 96 2.95 7.58 11.89
C VAL A 96 3.32 7.30 13.35
N HIS A 97 4.42 7.87 13.83
CA HIS A 97 4.86 7.71 15.21
C HIS A 97 5.68 8.93 15.67
N GLY A 98 5.71 9.18 16.97
CA GLY A 98 6.47 10.27 17.59
C GLY A 98 6.65 10.03 19.09
N ARG A 99 7.45 10.88 19.76
CA ARG A 99 7.71 10.82 21.21
C ARG A 99 6.74 11.68 22.04
N GLY A 100 6.00 12.58 21.39
CA GLY A 100 5.00 13.44 22.05
C GLY A 100 3.91 12.63 22.73
N LYS A 101 3.49 13.07 23.93
CA LYS A 101 2.49 12.37 24.75
C LYS A 101 1.06 12.84 24.53
N GLU A 102 0.86 14.10 24.15
CA GLU A 102 -0.47 14.73 24.12
C GLU A 102 -0.79 15.38 22.78
N LEU A 103 0.09 16.25 22.27
CA LEU A 103 -0.08 16.93 20.99
C LEU A 103 0.94 16.43 19.97
N PHE A 104 0.45 16.08 18.79
CA PHE A 104 1.23 15.64 17.64
C PHE A 104 0.51 16.07 16.35
N GLY A 105 1.25 16.23 15.27
CA GLY A 105 0.71 16.70 13.99
C GLY A 105 1.83 17.00 12.99
N ASP A 106 1.54 17.25 11.72
CA ASP A 106 0.20 17.46 11.13
C ASP A 106 -0.42 16.19 10.51
N GLY A 107 0.42 15.25 10.05
CA GLY A 107 0.00 14.02 9.37
C GLY A 107 0.68 13.83 8.01
N PHE A 108 0.06 13.06 7.13
CA PHE A 108 0.47 12.92 5.74
C PHE A 108 -0.74 12.83 4.82
N ALA A 109 -0.51 13.03 3.53
CA ALA A 109 -1.54 12.93 2.51
C ALA A 109 -1.05 12.04 1.35
N PHE A 110 -2.01 11.39 0.70
CA PHE A 110 -1.83 10.71 -0.58
C PHE A 110 -2.55 11.51 -1.66
N TRP A 111 -1.97 11.57 -2.86
CA TRP A 111 -2.48 12.38 -3.95
C TRP A 111 -2.52 11.58 -5.25
N TYR A 112 -3.55 11.86 -6.05
CA TYR A 112 -3.65 11.50 -7.45
C TYR A 112 -4.16 12.74 -8.19
N VAL A 113 -3.30 13.37 -8.98
CA VAL A 113 -3.57 14.65 -9.68
C VAL A 113 -3.02 14.62 -11.10
#